data_AF-A0A662GYG8-F1
#
_entry.id   AF-A0A662GYG8-F1
#
_cell.length_a   1.000
_cell.length_b   1.000
_cell.length_c   1.000
_cell.angle_alpha   90.00
_cell.angle_beta   90.00
_cell.angle_gamma   90.00
#
_symmetry.space_group_name_H-M   'P 1'
#
loop_
_entity.id
_entity.type
_entity.pdbx_description
1 polymer ?
#
loop_
_entity_poly.entity_id
_entity_poly.type
_entity_poly.pdbx_seq_one_letter_code
_entity_poly.pdbx_strand_id
1 'polypeptide(L)'
;MHKDQAIGAILTVGSLAGIIVYTYLLFGVAKWIQELVIRITAFVAVAGVLGILAWIGYTLATTPPPKPIEEIEKEIEEEMKKLEEEVKETEEKKEKKAEEKSAEESGS
;
A
#
# COMPACT_ATOMS: atom_id res chain seq x y z
N MET A 1 16.22 -7.40 15.51
CA MET A 1 16.09 -7.40 16.98
C MET A 1 16.49 -6.05 17.59
N HIS A 2 17.76 -5.61 17.58
CA HIS A 2 18.14 -4.30 18.16
C HIS A 2 17.76 -3.08 17.27
N LYS A 3 17.64 -3.29 15.95
CA LYS A 3 17.26 -2.25 14.97
C LYS A 3 15.81 -1.79 15.17
N ASP A 4 14.92 -2.76 15.37
CA ASP A 4 13.48 -2.53 15.54
C ASP A 4 13.19 -1.83 16.87
N GLN A 5 13.93 -2.19 17.92
CA GLN A 5 13.89 -1.52 19.23
C GLN A 5 14.43 -0.08 19.18
N ALA A 6 15.49 0.17 18.41
CA ALA A 6 16.02 1.52 18.23
C ALA A 6 15.02 2.43 17.51
N ILE A 7 14.35 1.93 16.47
CA ILE A 7 13.30 2.66 15.75
C ILE A 7 12.12 2.96 16.67
N GLY A 8 11.68 1.96 17.45
CA GLY A 8 10.62 2.16 18.44
C GLY A 8 10.99 3.17 19.53
N ALA A 9 12.23 3.16 20.02
CA ALA A 9 12.72 4.12 21.00
C ALA A 9 12.78 5.55 20.45
N ILE A 10 13.28 5.72 19.22
CA ILE A 10 13.32 7.03 18.55
C ILE A 10 11.89 7.56 18.33
N LEU A 11 10.98 6.70 17.88
CA LEU A 11 9.57 7.07 17.69
C LEU A 11 8.95 7.52 19.02
N THR A 12 9.19 6.77 20.09
CA THR A 12 8.64 7.07 21.43
C THR A 12 9.16 8.40 21.96
N VAL A 13 10.47 8.61 21.90
CA VAL A 13 11.10 9.86 22.37
C VAL A 13 10.68 11.04 21.50
N GLY A 14 10.62 10.85 20.18
CA GLY A 14 10.16 11.87 19.23
C GLY A 14 8.72 12.27 19.47
N SER A 15 7.81 11.30 19.66
CA SER A 15 6.42 11.56 19.99
C SER A 15 6.27 12.26 21.33
N LEU A 16 7.00 11.84 22.37
CA LEU A 16 6.94 12.47 23.69
C LEU A 16 7.46 13.91 23.64
N ALA A 17 8.57 14.16 22.93
CA ALA A 17 9.08 15.50 22.70
C ALA A 17 8.06 16.37 21.94
N GLY A 18 7.42 15.83 20.91
CA GLY A 18 6.36 16.50 20.16
C GLY A 18 5.18 16.91 21.04
N ILE A 19 4.74 16.04 21.95
CA ILE A 19 3.66 16.35 22.92
C ILE A 19 4.06 17.52 23.82
N ILE A 20 5.28 17.51 24.35
CA ILE A 20 5.78 18.57 25.22
C ILE A 20 5.84 19.90 24.47
N VAL A 21 6.40 19.92 23.26
CA VAL A 21 6.50 21.12 22.42
C VAL A 21 5.11 21.66 22.07
N TYR A 22 4.18 20.80 21.66
CA TYR A 22 2.81 21.21 21.32
C TYR A 22 2.06 21.78 22.53
N THR A 23 2.19 21.14 23.69
CA THR A 23 1.62 21.63 24.95
C THR A 23 2.20 23.00 25.31
N TYR A 24 3.51 23.18 25.17
CA TYR A 24 4.14 24.47 25.40
C TYR A 24 3.63 25.55 24.43
N LEU A 25 3.48 25.24 23.14
CA LEU A 25 2.90 26.16 22.15
C LEU A 25 1.46 26.56 22.48
N LEU A 26 0.66 25.63 23.01
CA LEU A 26 -0.73 25.88 23.38
C LEU A 26 -0.88 26.72 24.65
N PHE A 27 -0.02 26.54 25.66
CA PHE A 27 -0.24 27.13 27.00
C PHE A 27 0.81 28.17 27.41
N GLY A 28 2.03 28.11 26.86
CA GLY A 28 3.17 28.91 27.28
C GLY A 28 3.49 30.14 26.41
N VAL A 29 2.80 30.33 25.29
CA VAL A 29 3.09 31.39 24.31
C VAL A 29 2.02 32.49 24.34
N ALA A 30 2.31 33.66 23.75
CA ALA A 30 1.37 34.75 23.62
C ALA A 30 0.04 34.32 22.97
N LYS A 31 -1.07 34.91 23.43
CA LYS A 31 -2.45 34.55 23.01
C LYS A 31 -2.67 34.51 21.50
N TRP A 32 -2.04 35.41 20.75
CA TRP A 32 -2.18 35.44 19.29
C TRP A 32 -1.59 34.20 18.61
N ILE A 33 -0.48 33.68 19.13
CA ILE A 33 0.17 32.47 18.61
C ILE A 33 -0.66 31.23 19.01
N GLN A 34 -1.18 31.18 20.24
CA GLN A 34 -2.06 30.10 20.69
C GLN A 34 -3.29 29.95 19.79
N GLU A 35 -3.95 31.08 19.50
CA GLU A 35 -5.11 31.13 18.62
C GLU A 35 -4.76 30.65 17.21
N LEU A 36 -3.60 31.05 16.68
CA LEU A 36 -3.13 30.63 15.37
C LEU A 36 -2.86 29.11 15.35
N VAL A 37 -2.22 28.56 16.37
CA VAL A 37 -1.96 27.12 16.49
C VAL A 37 -3.26 26.31 16.49
N ILE A 38 -4.25 26.70 17.30
CA ILE A 38 -5.55 26.01 17.37
C ILE A 38 -6.30 26.09 16.03
N ARG A 39 -6.29 27.25 15.37
CA ARG A 39 -6.93 27.41 14.07
C ARG A 39 -6.30 26.51 13.01
N ILE A 40 -4.97 26.45 12.96
CA ILE A 40 -4.27 25.59 12.01
C ILE A 40 -4.56 24.12 12.30
N THR A 41 -4.50 23.67 13.55
CA THR A 41 -4.74 22.26 13.87
C THR A 41 -6.19 21.85 13.60
N ALA A 42 -7.16 22.71 13.94
CA ALA A 42 -8.55 22.50 13.60
C ALA A 42 -8.78 22.46 12.08
N PHE A 43 -8.15 23.38 11.34
CA PHE A 43 -8.20 23.38 9.87
C PHE A 43 -7.63 22.10 9.28
N VAL A 44 -6.44 21.65 9.74
CA VAL A 44 -5.82 20.41 9.26
C VAL A 44 -6.68 19.19 9.56
N ALA A 45 -7.30 19.13 10.74
CA ALA A 45 -8.22 18.05 11.09
C ALA A 45 -9.43 18.01 10.13
N VAL A 46 -10.08 19.15 9.89
CA VAL A 46 -11.22 19.26 8.97
C VAL A 46 -10.80 18.98 7.53
N ALA A 47 -9.68 19.55 7.07
CA ALA A 47 -9.12 19.36 5.75
C ALA A 47 -8.69 17.90 5.51
N GLY A 48 -8.23 17.19 6.54
CA GLY A 48 -7.96 15.75 6.45
C GLY A 48 -9.22 14.94 6.16
N VAL A 49 -10.30 15.18 6.91
CA VAL A 49 -11.59 14.51 6.69
C VAL A 49 -12.18 14.86 5.32
N LEU A 50 -12.25 16.16 5.01
CA LEU A 50 -12.79 16.63 3.73
C LEU A 50 -11.90 16.21 2.55
N GLY A 51 -10.58 16.13 2.75
CA GLY A 51 -9.64 15.65 1.75
C GLY A 51 -9.88 14.18 1.40
N ILE A 52 -10.11 13.33 2.40
CA ILE A 52 -10.50 11.92 2.17
C ILE A 52 -11.84 11.84 1.43
N LEU A 53 -12.85 12.61 1.86
CA LEU A 53 -14.15 12.65 1.19
C LEU A 53 -14.05 13.15 -0.26
N ALA A 54 -13.25 14.19 -0.49
CA ALA A 54 -12.99 14.73 -1.81
C ALA A 54 -12.25 13.71 -2.69
N TRP A 55 -11.29 12.97 -2.14
CA TRP A 55 -10.60 11.90 -2.87
C TRP A 55 -11.57 10.78 -3.26
N ILE A 56 -12.42 10.33 -2.34
CA ILE A 56 -13.44 9.30 -2.63
C ILE A 56 -14.41 9.83 -3.70
N GLY A 57 -14.92 11.05 -3.54
CA GLY A 57 -15.79 11.69 -4.52
C GLY A 57 -15.13 11.83 -5.89
N TYR A 58 -13.84 12.18 -5.93
CA TYR A 58 -13.05 12.24 -7.15
C TYR A 58 -12.95 10.86 -7.81
N THR A 59 -12.65 9.80 -7.04
CA THR A 59 -12.61 8.44 -7.58
C THR A 59 -13.97 8.01 -8.12
N LEU A 60 -15.08 8.23 -7.41
CA LEU A 60 -16.42 7.88 -7.91
C LEU A 60 -16.83 8.68 -9.15
N ALA A 61 -16.45 9.95 -9.23
CA ALA A 61 -16.76 10.79 -10.39
C ALA A 61 -15.92 10.45 -11.63
N THR A 62 -14.72 9.89 -11.42
CA THR A 62 -13.78 9.56 -12.50
C THR A 62 -13.71 8.07 -12.81
N THR A 63 -14.28 7.20 -11.98
CA THR A 63 -14.50 5.80 -12.31
C THR A 63 -15.79 5.70 -13.13
N PRO A 64 -15.71 5.38 -14.44
CA PRO A 64 -16.89 4.98 -15.18
C PRO A 64 -17.52 3.78 -14.46
N PRO A 65 -18.87 3.68 -14.48
CA PRO A 65 -19.58 2.62 -13.79
C PRO A 65 -18.94 1.27 -14.11
N PRO A 66 -18.71 0.43 -13.09
CA PRO A 66 -18.02 -0.85 -13.25
C PRO A 66 -18.64 -1.59 -14.43
N LYS A 67 -17.80 -2.04 -15.38
CA LYS A 67 -18.25 -2.81 -16.53
C LYS A 67 -19.11 -3.99 -16.06
N PRO A 68 -20.10 -4.44 -16.85
CA PRO A 68 -20.92 -5.60 -16.51
C PRO A 68 -20.02 -6.77 -16.09
N ILE A 69 -20.33 -7.36 -14.94
CA ILE A 69 -19.53 -8.40 -14.28
C ILE A 69 -19.22 -9.57 -15.23
N GLU A 70 -20.13 -9.85 -16.18
CA GLU A 70 -20.01 -10.90 -17.19
C GLU A 70 -18.82 -10.74 -18.16
N GLU A 71 -18.41 -9.50 -18.50
CA GLU A 71 -17.24 -9.28 -19.37
C GLU A 71 -15.94 -9.45 -18.58
N ILE A 72 -15.93 -9.01 -17.32
CA ILE A 72 -14.78 -9.12 -16.42
C ILE A 72 -14.54 -10.59 -16.04
N GLU A 73 -15.59 -11.37 -15.76
CA GLU A 73 -15.46 -12.81 -15.49
C GLU A 73 -14.91 -13.56 -16.69
N LYS A 74 -15.36 -13.24 -17.92
CA LYS A 74 -14.85 -13.88 -19.14
C LYS A 74 -13.40 -13.51 -19.45
N GLU A 75 -13.01 -12.23 -19.31
CA GLU A 75 -11.62 -11.80 -19.51
C GLU A 75 -10.68 -12.46 -18.47
N ILE A 76 -11.09 -12.54 -17.20
CA ILE A 76 -10.30 -13.18 -16.14
C ILE A 76 -10.20 -14.69 -16.36
N GLU A 77 -11.29 -15.35 -16.77
CA GLU A 77 -11.28 -16.80 -17.04
C GLU A 77 -10.42 -17.15 -18.27
N GLU A 78 -10.41 -16.29 -19.30
CA GLU A 78 -9.50 -16.45 -20.45
C GLU A 78 -8.03 -16.22 -20.07
N GLU A 79 -7.72 -15.19 -19.27
CA GLU A 79 -6.35 -14.96 -18.79
C GLU A 79 -5.87 -16.10 -17.89
N MET A 80 -6.71 -16.61 -16.98
CA MET A 80 -6.35 -17.76 -16.14
C MET A 80 -6.11 -19.03 -16.96
N LYS A 81 -6.94 -19.32 -17.98
CA LYS A 81 -6.73 -20.47 -18.87
C LYS A 81 -5.41 -20.36 -19.64
N LYS A 82 -5.09 -19.18 -20.17
CA LYS A 82 -3.80 -18.95 -20.84
C LYS A 82 -2.62 -19.15 -19.90
N LEU A 83 -2.69 -18.64 -18.67
CA LEU A 83 -1.65 -18.85 -17.67
C LEU A 83 -1.50 -20.34 -17.30
N GLU A 84 -2.59 -21.09 -17.14
CA GLU A 84 -2.52 -22.54 -16.88
C GLU A 84 -1.91 -23.32 -18.04
N GLU A 85 -2.24 -22.97 -19.29
CA GLU A 85 -1.65 -23.57 -20.48
C GLU A 85 -0.15 -23.26 -20.59
N GLU A 86 0.26 -22.02 -20.32
CA GLU A 86 1.66 -21.60 -20.36
C GLU A 86 2.50 -22.26 -19.26
N VAL A 87 1.92 -22.44 -18.06
CA VAL A 87 2.56 -23.18 -16.96
C VAL A 87 2.70 -24.66 -17.30
N LYS A 88 1.65 -25.31 -17.84
CA LYS A 88 1.72 -26.71 -18.26
C LYS A 88 2.75 -26.93 -19.37
N GLU A 89 2.79 -26.06 -20.37
CA GLU A 89 3.77 -26.14 -21.46
C GLU A 89 5.21 -25.94 -20.93
N THR A 90 5.38 -25.07 -19.93
CA THR A 90 6.67 -24.82 -19.28
C THR A 90 7.12 -26.00 -18.42
N GLU A 91 6.20 -26.65 -17.69
CA GLU A 91 6.49 -27.86 -16.91
C GLU A 91 6.83 -29.04 -17.82
N GLU A 92 6.06 -29.28 -18.89
CA GLU A 92 6.36 -30.34 -19.87
C GLU A 92 7.70 -30.11 -20.58
N LYS A 93 8.04 -28.86 -20.92
CA LYS A 93 9.35 -28.53 -21.50
C LYS A 93 10.49 -28.74 -20.50
N LYS A 94 10.26 -28.50 -19.21
CA LYS A 94 11.24 -28.78 -18.16
C LYS A 94 11.44 -30.28 -17.94
N GLU A 95 10.35 -31.05 -17.94
CA GLU A 95 10.38 -32.50 -17.75
C GLU A 95 11.09 -33.20 -18.91
N LYS A 96 10.74 -32.87 -20.15
CA LYS A 96 11.42 -33.40 -21.36
C LYS A 96 12.91 -33.07 -21.37
N LYS A 97 13.29 -31.86 -20.97
CA LYS A 97 14.70 -31.43 -20.89
C LYS A 97 15.47 -32.09 -19.74
N ALA A 98 14.79 -32.52 -18.68
CA ALA A 98 15.39 -33.28 -17.58
C ALA A 98 15.58 -34.76 -17.95
N GLU A 99 14.62 -35.34 -18.68
CA GLU A 99 14.67 -36.73 -19.17
C GLU A 99 15.74 -36.92 -20.26
N GLU A 100 15.88 -35.95 -21.17
CA GLU A 100 16.90 -35.97 -22.23
C GLU A 100 18.33 -35.85 -21.66
N LYS A 101 18.53 -35.05 -20.61
CA LYS A 101 19.81 -34.97 -19.87
C LYS A 101 20.14 -36.25 -19.10
N SER A 102 19.13 -36.90 -18.52
CA SER A 102 19.34 -38.16 -17.78
C SER A 102 19.61 -39.35 -18.70
N ALA A 103 19.11 -39.31 -19.94
CA ALA A 103 19.40 -40.32 -20.96
C ALA A 103 20.83 -40.19 -21.52
N GLU A 104 21.32 -38.96 -21.72
CA GLU A 104 22.67 -38.68 -22.25
C GLU A 104 23.79 -39.08 -21.26
N GLU A 105 23.57 -38.94 -19.95
CA GLU A 105 24.57 -39.28 -18.91
C GLU A 105 24.64 -40.80 -18.61
N SER A 106 23.62 -41.57 -18.98
CA SER A 106 23.57 -43.04 -18.74
C SER A 106 24.09 -43.89 -19.90
N GLY A 107 24.40 -43.27 -21.05
CA GLY A 107 24.85 -43.93 -22.28
C GLY A 107 26.34 -43.78 -22.61
N SER A 108 27.14 -43.21 -21.68
CA SER A 108 28.58 -42.99 -21.86
C SER A 108 29.46 -43.84 -20.95
#